data_AF-A0A1I7WJS5-F1
#
_entry.id   AF-A0A1I7WJS5-F1
#
_cell.length_a   1.000
_cell.length_b   1.000
_cell.length_c   1.000
_cell.angle_alpha   90.00
_cell.angle_beta   90.00
_cell.angle_gamma   90.00
#
_symmetry.space_group_name_H-M   'P 1'
#
loop_
_entity.id
_entity.type
_entity.pdbx_description
1 polymer ?
#
loop_
_entity_poly.entity_id
_entity_poly.type
_entity_poly.pdbx_seq_one_letter_code
_entity_poly.pdbx_strand_id
1 'polypeptide(L)'
;MSGIVKKKLTKFKRHESDRYHRLKPNWRKPKGIDNRVRRRFRGMRAMPTIGYGSDKRTKHVLPNGFKKVIVKNVKEKDIYIYIYIYIY
;
A
#
# COMPACT_ATOMS: atom_id res chain seq x y z
N MET A 1 11.50 -12.72 -16.41
CA MET A 1 11.28 -11.57 -15.50
C MET A 1 10.06 -11.83 -14.64
N SER A 2 10.15 -11.80 -13.31
CA SER A 2 8.98 -12.00 -12.44
C SER A 2 8.07 -10.77 -12.50
N GLY A 3 6.81 -10.95 -12.86
CA GLY A 3 5.81 -9.87 -12.91
C GLY A 3 5.56 -9.20 -11.55
N ILE A 4 4.79 -8.13 -11.56
CA ILE A 4 4.43 -7.39 -10.34
C ILE A 4 3.50 -8.25 -9.47
N VAL A 5 4.00 -8.73 -8.33
CA VAL A 5 3.20 -9.51 -7.38
C VAL A 5 2.71 -8.63 -6.23
N LYS A 6 1.39 -8.60 -5.98
CA LYS A 6 0.78 -8.00 -4.79
C LYS A 6 0.29 -9.11 -3.86
N LYS A 7 0.93 -9.26 -2.69
CA LYS A 7 0.59 -10.30 -1.70
C LYS A 7 -0.81 -10.14 -1.10
N LYS A 8 -1.36 -8.92 -1.13
CA LYS A 8 -2.73 -8.61 -0.72
C LYS A 8 -3.27 -7.49 -1.59
N LEU A 9 -4.41 -7.75 -2.25
CA LEU A 9 -5.08 -6.75 -3.10
C LEU A 9 -6.07 -5.91 -2.30
N THR A 10 -6.76 -6.52 -1.32
CA THR A 10 -7.76 -5.84 -0.50
C THR A 10 -7.12 -4.86 0.50
N LYS A 11 -7.76 -3.70 0.71
CA LYS A 11 -7.34 -2.73 1.74
C LYS A 11 -7.51 -3.29 3.15
N PHE A 12 -6.62 -2.90 4.06
CA PHE A 12 -6.78 -3.16 5.49
C PHE A 12 -7.81 -2.17 6.08
N LYS A 13 -9.03 -2.64 6.33
CA LYS A 13 -10.11 -1.84 6.93
C LYS A 13 -10.02 -1.86 8.46
N ARG A 14 -10.34 -0.74 9.12
CA ARG A 14 -10.47 -0.67 10.58
C ARG A 14 -11.52 -1.66 11.09
N HIS A 15 -11.28 -2.26 12.26
CA HIS A 15 -12.29 -3.07 12.97
C HIS A 15 -13.58 -2.26 13.18
N GLU A 16 -14.74 -2.88 12.93
CA GLU A 16 -16.09 -2.30 13.09
C GLU A 16 -16.44 -1.07 12.23
N SER A 17 -15.58 -0.68 11.29
CA SER A 17 -15.87 0.44 10.35
C SER A 17 -17.05 0.18 9.40
N ASP A 18 -17.40 -1.08 9.20
CA ASP A 18 -18.58 -1.56 8.48
C ASP A 18 -19.85 -1.52 9.32
N ARG A 19 -19.75 -1.54 10.65
CA ARG A 19 -20.89 -1.56 11.57
C ARG A 19 -21.30 -0.16 12.00
N TYR A 20 -20.35 0.75 12.17
CA TYR A 20 -20.62 2.10 12.69
C TYR A 20 -20.12 3.19 11.73
N HIS A 21 -21.02 4.06 11.28
CA HIS A 21 -20.69 5.17 10.37
C HIS A 21 -19.60 6.12 10.93
N ARG A 22 -19.61 6.36 12.25
CA ARG A 22 -18.59 7.17 12.94
C ARG A 22 -17.16 6.63 12.81
N LEU A 23 -17.01 5.32 12.52
CA LEU A 23 -15.71 4.68 12.38
C LEU A 23 -15.28 4.66 10.91
N LYS A 24 -14.41 5.61 10.55
CA LYS A 24 -13.80 5.64 9.21
C LYS A 24 -13.05 4.32 8.89
N PRO A 25 -13.04 3.87 7.62
CA PRO A 25 -12.43 2.60 7.21
C PRO A 25 -10.90 2.59 7.27
N ASN A 26 -10.25 3.74 7.46
CA ASN A 26 -8.80 3.87 7.54
C ASN A 26 -8.22 3.03 8.68
N TRP A 27 -7.22 2.21 8.38
CA TRP A 27 -6.61 1.28 9.34
C TRP A 27 -6.20 1.97 10.65
N ARG A 28 -6.55 1.35 11.78
CA ARG A 28 -6.06 1.69 13.11
C ARG A 28 -5.80 0.40 13.87
N LYS A 29 -4.66 0.32 14.57
CA LYS A 29 -4.31 -0.85 15.39
C LYS A 29 -5.26 -0.94 16.59
N PRO A 30 -6.02 -2.02 16.77
CA PRO A 30 -6.89 -2.20 17.94
C PRO A 30 -6.04 -2.38 19.21
N LYS A 31 -6.44 -1.72 20.30
CA LYS A 31 -5.71 -1.72 21.57
C LYS A 31 -6.43 -2.44 22.73
N GLY A 32 -7.74 -2.69 22.62
CA GLY A 32 -8.54 -3.28 23.71
C GLY A 32 -8.10 -4.70 24.10
N ILE A 33 -8.21 -5.02 25.39
CA ILE A 33 -7.75 -6.28 25.99
C ILE A 33 -8.39 -7.51 25.34
N ASP A 34 -9.71 -7.51 25.13
CA ASP A 34 -10.43 -8.64 24.54
C ASP A 34 -10.76 -8.49 23.06
N ASN A 35 -10.09 -7.55 22.38
CA ASN A 35 -10.36 -7.34 20.97
C ASN A 35 -9.91 -8.55 20.12
N ARG A 36 -10.87 -9.17 19.42
CA ARG A 36 -10.64 -10.38 18.61
C ARG A 36 -9.62 -10.20 17.49
N VAL A 37 -9.57 -9.02 16.86
CA VAL A 37 -8.56 -8.71 15.84
C VAL A 37 -7.17 -8.59 16.46
N ARG A 38 -7.04 -7.93 17.62
CA ARG A 38 -5.75 -7.80 18.34
C ARG A 38 -5.20 -9.19 18.72
N ARG A 39 -6.07 -10.06 19.24
CA ARG A 39 -5.77 -11.44 19.64
C ARG A 39 -5.66 -12.43 18.47
N ARG A 40 -5.90 -11.98 17.22
CA ARG A 40 -5.77 -12.78 15.98
C ARG A 40 -6.64 -14.05 15.94
N PHE A 41 -7.87 -13.96 16.43
CA PHE A 41 -8.83 -15.07 16.29
C PHE A 41 -9.09 -15.41 14.82
N ARG A 42 -9.32 -16.69 14.53
CA ARG A 42 -9.66 -17.19 13.18
C ARG A 42 -10.91 -16.47 12.65
N GLY A 43 -10.93 -16.20 11.35
CA GLY A 43 -12.05 -15.53 10.67
C GLY A 43 -12.11 -14.01 10.86
N MET A 44 -11.25 -13.44 11.70
CA MET A 44 -11.16 -11.98 11.86
C MET A 44 -10.28 -11.33 10.79
N ARG A 45 -10.43 -10.00 10.65
CA ARG A 45 -9.64 -9.18 9.73
C ARG A 45 -8.14 -9.34 10.00
N ALA A 46 -7.36 -9.57 8.96
CA ALA A 46 -5.91 -9.57 9.04
C ALA A 46 -5.37 -8.18 9.42
N MET A 47 -4.34 -8.13 10.27
CA MET A 47 -3.60 -6.90 10.58
C MET A 47 -2.48 -6.68 9.56
N PRO A 48 -2.14 -5.43 9.22
CA PRO A 48 -0.94 -5.12 8.46
C PRO A 48 0.30 -5.57 9.23
N THR A 49 1.19 -6.28 8.53
CA THR A 49 2.51 -6.69 8.99
C THR A 49 3.52 -6.52 7.86
N ILE A 50 4.81 -6.49 8.19
CA ILE A 50 5.90 -6.33 7.21
C ILE A 50 5.91 -7.44 6.13
N GLY A 51 5.39 -8.63 6.47
CA GLY A 51 5.33 -9.78 5.55
C GLY A 51 4.52 -9.53 4.27
N TYR A 52 3.54 -8.62 4.31
CA TYR A 52 2.76 -8.22 3.14
C TYR A 52 3.50 -7.26 2.18
N GLY A 53 4.72 -6.83 2.51
CA GLY A 53 5.53 -5.96 1.65
C GLY A 53 5.77 -6.55 0.26
N SER A 54 5.66 -5.70 -0.77
CA SER A 54 6.03 -6.03 -2.16
C SER A 54 7.55 -6.19 -2.30
N ASP A 55 7.99 -6.94 -3.32
CA ASP A 55 9.41 -7.01 -3.70
C ASP A 55 9.97 -5.59 -3.88
N LYS A 56 11.17 -5.34 -3.36
CA LYS A 56 11.87 -4.06 -3.46
C LYS A 56 12.01 -3.60 -4.91
N ARG A 57 12.23 -4.52 -5.85
CA ARG A 57 12.40 -4.22 -7.28
C ARG A 57 11.12 -3.68 -7.93
N THR A 58 9.97 -4.24 -7.57
CA THR A 58 8.66 -3.90 -8.17
C THR A 58 7.82 -2.99 -7.27
N LYS A 59 8.39 -2.51 -6.16
CA LYS A 59 7.73 -1.57 -5.24
C LYS A 59 7.50 -0.23 -5.95
N HIS A 60 6.28 0.29 -5.84
CA HIS A 60 5.83 1.55 -6.48
C HIS A 60 5.83 1.56 -8.02
N VAL A 61 6.06 0.41 -8.65
CA VAL A 61 5.92 0.26 -10.10
C VAL A 61 4.44 0.07 -10.45
N LEU A 62 3.97 0.83 -11.43
CA LEU A 62 2.63 0.74 -12.01
C LEU A 62 2.51 -0.48 -12.94
N PRO A 63 1.30 -0.92 -13.30
CA PRO A 63 1.12 -2.05 -14.23
C PRO A 63 1.77 -1.84 -15.61
N ASN A 64 2.01 -0.58 -16.01
CA ASN A 64 2.71 -0.23 -17.26
C ASN A 64 4.24 -0.35 -17.17
N GLY A 65 4.81 -0.75 -16.03
CA GLY A 65 6.25 -0.92 -15.83
C GLY A 65 6.99 0.34 -15.34
N PHE A 66 6.32 1.49 -15.25
CA PHE A 66 6.94 2.75 -14.82
C PHE A 66 6.60 3.10 -13.36
N LYS A 67 7.44 3.93 -12.72
CA LYS A 67 7.14 4.51 -11.40
C LYS A 67 6.36 5.81 -11.59
N LYS A 68 5.32 6.02 -10.78
CA LYS A 68 4.55 7.26 -10.81
C LYS A 68 5.36 8.42 -10.25
N VAL A 69 5.37 9.52 -10.99
CA VAL A 69 5.96 10.80 -10.63
C VAL A 69 4.89 11.87 -10.70
N ILE A 70 4.92 12.83 -9.78
CA ILE A 70 4.08 14.03 -9.84
C ILE A 70 4.99 15.18 -10.26
N VAL A 71 4.66 15.86 -11.37
CA VAL A 71 5.41 17.00 -11.91
C VAL A 71 4.57 18.26 -11.68
N LYS A 72 5.15 19.28 -11.04
CA LYS A 72 4.46 20.53 -10.74
C LYS A 72 4.92 21.71 -11.61
N ASN A 73 6.12 21.63 -12.18
CA ASN A 73 6.71 22.68 -13.00
C ASN A 73 7.46 22.09 -14.20
N VAL A 74 7.80 22.95 -15.16
CA VAL A 74 8.50 22.54 -16.39
C VAL A 74 9.92 22.06 -16.09
N LYS A 75 10.61 22.68 -15.13
CA LYS A 75 11.97 22.30 -14.74
C LYS A 75 12.08 20.85 -14.24
N GLU A 76 11.10 20.39 -13.47
CA GLU A 76 11.01 19.00 -12.99
C GLU A 76 10.85 18.04 -14.17
N LYS A 77 10.02 18.40 -15.17
CA LYS A 77 9.84 17.59 -16.38
C LYS A 77 11.17 17.39 -17.12
N ASP A 78 11.94 18.47 -17.28
CA ASP A 78 13.22 18.45 -17.99
C ASP A 78 14.25 17.58 -17.26
N ILE A 79 14.28 17.64 -15.93
CA ILE A 79 15.12 16.75 -15.11
C ILE A 79 14.75 15.28 -15.35
N TYR A 80 13.47 14.93 -15.43
CA TYR A 80 13.06 13.54 -15.70
C TYR A 80 13.46 13.07 -17.10
N ILE A 81 13.29 13.92 -18.11
CA ILE A 81 13.70 13.61 -19.49
C ILE A 81 15.21 13.43 -19.55
N TYR A 82 15.98 14.32 -18.92
CA TYR A 82 17.42 14.22 -18.83
C TYR A 82 17.83 12.91 -18.13
N ILE A 83 17.35 12.64 -16.92
CA ILE A 83 17.65 11.38 -16.21
C ILE A 83 17.31 10.15 -17.06
N TYR A 84 16.22 10.18 -17.83
CA TYR A 84 15.87 9.09 -18.74
C TYR A 84 16.88 8.96 -19.90
N ILE A 85 17.27 10.05 -20.54
CA ILE A 85 18.23 10.02 -21.67
C ILE A 85 19.64 9.60 -21.23
N TYR A 86 20.06 9.91 -20.00
CA TYR A 86 21.43 9.63 -19.53
C TYR A 86 21.59 8.27 -18.81
N ILE A 87 20.48 7.62 -18.44
CA ILE A 87 20.49 6.30 -17.77
C ILE A 87 20.14 5.16 -18.73
N TYR A 88 19.45 5.44 -19.84
CA TYR A 88 19.15 4.50 -20.92
C TYR A 88 20.07 4.75 -22.11
#